data_AF-A0A7C5GHC8-F1
#
_entry.id   AF-A0A7C5GHC8-F1
#
_cell.length_a   1.000
_cell.length_b   1.000
_cell.length_c   1.000
_cell.angle_alpha   90.00
_cell.angle_beta   90.00
_cell.angle_gamma   90.00
#
_symmetry.space_group_name_H-M   'P 1'
#
loop_
_entity.id
_entity.type
_entity.pdbx_description
1 polymer ?
#
loop_
_entity_poly.entity_id
_entity_poly.type
_entity_poly.pdbx_seq_one_letter_code
_entity_poly.pdbx_strand_id
1 'polypeptide(L)'
;MAKKILIINGPNLNMLGTREPGIYGTTSLDDIRVQCAVIARSQNLDMDFLQSNHEGELIEWIQNAPKKYAGIIINPAACSHTSIGIADALSAVGLPVIEVHISNIFARETFRHHSYVSPVASGVICGLGPTGYTHAINAIGELI
;
A
#
# COMPACT_ATOMS: atom_id res chain seq x y z
N MET A 1 -10.93 -19.23 10.36
CA MET A 1 -10.67 -18.91 8.93
C MET A 1 -9.47 -17.99 8.87
N ALA A 2 -8.68 -18.05 7.80
CA ALA A 2 -7.58 -17.10 7.58
C ALA A 2 -8.12 -15.67 7.56
N LYS A 3 -7.42 -14.73 8.22
CA LYS A 3 -7.77 -13.31 8.14
C LYS A 3 -7.42 -12.83 6.73
N LYS A 4 -8.24 -11.94 6.18
CA LYS A 4 -8.02 -11.38 4.85
C LYS A 4 -7.51 -9.95 4.97
N ILE A 5 -6.48 -9.60 4.20
CA ILE A 5 -5.96 -8.23 4.11
C ILE A 5 -6.26 -7.63 2.74
N LEU A 6 -6.32 -6.30 2.69
CA LEU A 6 -6.47 -5.55 1.45
C LEU A 6 -5.17 -4.80 1.16
N ILE A 7 -4.59 -5.06 -0.01
CA ILE A 7 -3.41 -4.34 -0.50
C ILE A 7 -3.86 -3.41 -1.63
N ILE A 8 -3.71 -2.09 -1.45
CA ILE A 8 -4.15 -1.07 -2.41
C ILE A 8 -2.95 -0.30 -2.93
N ASN A 9 -2.93 -0.07 -4.25
CA ASN A 9 -1.88 0.65 -4.95
C ASN A 9 -2.47 1.85 -5.68
N GLY A 10 -1.95 3.03 -5.39
CA GLY A 10 -2.38 4.28 -5.96
C GLY A 10 -1.89 4.53 -7.39
N PRO A 11 -2.00 5.78 -7.85
CA PRO A 11 -1.80 6.11 -9.25
C PRO A 11 -0.38 5.85 -9.77
N ASN A 12 -0.30 5.47 -11.04
CA ASN A 12 0.92 5.19 -11.80
C ASN A 12 1.71 3.94 -11.39
N LEU A 13 1.34 3.23 -10.31
CA LEU A 13 2.03 2.00 -9.93
C LEU A 13 1.81 0.86 -10.94
N ASN A 14 0.75 0.91 -11.74
CA ASN A 14 0.57 0.01 -12.89
C ASN A 14 1.67 0.12 -13.96
N MET A 15 2.44 1.22 -13.96
CA MET A 15 3.52 1.46 -14.93
C MET A 15 4.88 0.91 -14.46
N LEU A 16 4.96 0.29 -13.28
CA LEU A 16 6.19 -0.33 -12.79
C LEU A 16 6.74 -1.37 -13.79
N GLY A 17 8.07 -1.46 -13.90
CA GLY A 17 8.76 -2.35 -14.84
C GLY A 17 8.75 -1.89 -16.31
N THR A 18 7.93 -0.90 -16.68
CA THR A 18 7.87 -0.38 -18.07
C THR A 18 8.52 0.99 -18.26
N ARG A 19 8.69 1.76 -17.18
CA ARG A 19 9.22 3.12 -17.21
C ARG A 19 10.66 3.15 -16.72
N GLU A 20 11.58 3.62 -17.57
CA GLU A 20 13.00 3.86 -17.24
C GLU A 20 13.65 2.74 -16.38
N PRO A 21 13.80 1.51 -16.93
CA PRO A 21 14.22 0.33 -16.15
C PRO A 21 15.54 0.49 -15.40
N GLY A 22 16.44 1.34 -15.89
CA GLY A 22 17.71 1.66 -15.22
C GLY A 22 17.57 2.46 -13.93
N ILE A 23 16.43 3.11 -13.69
CA ILE A 23 16.16 3.93 -12.50
C ILE A 23 15.20 3.21 -11.54
N TYR A 24 14.16 2.55 -12.06
CA TYR A 24 13.09 1.97 -11.24
C TYR A 24 13.13 0.43 -11.14
N GLY A 25 14.08 -0.21 -11.82
CA GLY A 25 14.16 -1.66 -11.93
C GLY A 25 13.14 -2.24 -12.92
N THR A 26 13.21 -3.56 -13.12
CA THR A 26 12.36 -4.29 -14.07
C THR A 26 11.15 -4.96 -13.41
N THR A 27 11.03 -4.87 -12.08
CA THR A 27 9.93 -5.51 -11.33
C THR A 27 8.62 -4.80 -11.64
N SER A 28 7.66 -5.55 -12.20
CA SER A 28 6.31 -5.07 -12.46
C SER A 28 5.45 -5.11 -11.20
N LEU A 29 4.31 -4.42 -11.23
CA LEU A 29 3.34 -4.52 -10.13
C LEU A 29 2.75 -5.93 -9.99
N ASP A 30 2.66 -6.69 -11.09
CA ASP A 30 2.20 -8.08 -11.04
C ASP A 30 3.21 -9.01 -10.36
N ASP A 31 4.51 -8.78 -10.58
CA ASP A 31 5.56 -9.50 -9.86
C ASP A 31 5.47 -9.26 -8.35
N ILE A 32 5.22 -8.00 -7.94
CA ILE A 32 4.99 -7.62 -6.54
C ILE A 32 3.76 -8.35 -5.99
N ARG A 33 2.65 -8.38 -6.74
CA ARG A 33 1.43 -9.09 -6.35
C ARG A 33 1.70 -10.58 -6.10
N VAL A 34 2.44 -11.24 -6.99
CA VAL A 34 2.82 -12.66 -6.84
C VAL A 34 3.67 -12.88 -5.59
N GLN A 35 4.67 -12.02 -5.34
CA GLN A 35 5.49 -12.09 -4.13
C GLN A 35 4.66 -11.89 -2.86
N CYS A 36 3.75 -10.91 -2.86
CA CYS A 36 2.84 -10.67 -1.75
C CYS A 36 1.98 -11.90 -1.44
N ALA A 37 1.44 -12.57 -2.46
CA ALA A 37 0.61 -13.76 -2.28
C ALA A 37 1.37 -14.92 -1.62
N VAL A 38 2.65 -15.09 -1.96
CA VAL A 38 3.52 -16.10 -1.32
C VAL A 38 3.71 -15.79 0.17
N ILE A 39 4.01 -14.53 0.50
CA ILE A 39 4.26 -14.11 1.88
C ILE A 39 2.96 -14.12 2.71
N ALA A 40 1.84 -13.62 2.19
CA ALA A 40 0.56 -13.67 2.89
C ALA A 40 0.18 -15.12 3.23
N ARG A 41 0.37 -16.05 2.29
CA ARG A 41 0.09 -17.47 2.51
C ARG A 41 1.01 -18.08 3.58
N SER A 42 2.29 -17.72 3.64
CA SER A 42 3.19 -18.22 4.69
C SER A 42 2.80 -17.70 6.08
N GLN A 43 2.04 -16.61 6.15
CA GLN A 43 1.46 -16.06 7.39
C GLN A 43 0.03 -16.53 7.68
N ASN A 44 -0.52 -17.49 6.91
CA ASN A 44 -1.92 -17.91 7.02
C ASN A 44 -2.92 -16.75 6.84
N LEU A 45 -2.58 -15.81 5.96
CA LEU A 45 -3.42 -14.70 5.52
C LEU A 45 -3.90 -14.94 4.08
N ASP A 46 -5.12 -14.50 3.81
CA ASP A 46 -5.61 -14.29 2.44
C ASP A 46 -5.46 -12.81 2.07
N MET A 47 -5.41 -12.50 0.77
CA MET A 47 -5.24 -11.12 0.31
C MET A 47 -5.99 -10.81 -0.97
N ASP A 48 -6.54 -9.59 -1.05
CA ASP A 48 -6.86 -8.97 -2.33
C ASP A 48 -5.82 -7.88 -2.63
N PHE A 49 -5.45 -7.77 -3.91
CA PHE A 49 -4.44 -6.81 -4.38
C PHE A 49 -5.03 -5.98 -5.51
N LEU A 50 -5.24 -4.69 -5.25
CA LEU A 50 -5.94 -3.78 -6.14
C LEU A 50 -5.04 -2.60 -6.51
N GLN A 51 -5.28 -2.01 -7.68
CA GLN A 51 -4.61 -0.80 -8.14
C GLN A 51 -5.59 0.10 -8.86
N SER A 52 -5.53 1.41 -8.59
CA SER A 52 -6.27 2.41 -9.35
C SER A 52 -5.50 3.71 -9.54
N ASN A 53 -5.79 4.38 -10.65
CA ASN A 53 -5.38 5.76 -10.91
C ASN A 53 -6.41 6.79 -10.42
N HIS A 54 -7.55 6.34 -9.93
CA HIS A 54 -8.67 7.20 -9.52
C HIS A 54 -8.81 7.21 -8.00
N GLU A 55 -8.66 8.40 -7.40
CA GLU A 55 -8.76 8.60 -5.95
C GLU A 55 -10.10 8.10 -5.38
N GLY A 56 -11.22 8.39 -6.06
CA GLY A 56 -12.55 7.95 -5.61
C GLY A 56 -12.67 6.43 -5.50
N GLU A 57 -12.07 5.68 -6.43
CA GLU A 57 -12.08 4.21 -6.39
C GLU A 57 -11.26 3.67 -5.21
N LEU A 58 -10.10 4.28 -4.93
CA LEU A 58 -9.30 3.94 -3.74
C LEU A 58 -10.11 4.15 -2.46
N ILE A 59 -10.80 5.29 -2.36
CA ILE A 59 -11.66 5.63 -1.21
C ILE A 59 -12.81 4.62 -1.07
N GLU A 60 -13.48 4.25 -2.16
CA GLU A 60 -14.56 3.26 -2.14
C GLU A 60 -14.07 1.89 -1.64
N TRP A 61 -12.88 1.45 -2.07
CA TRP A 61 -12.30 0.20 -1.57
C TRP A 61 -11.97 0.27 -0.08
N ILE A 62 -11.42 1.40 0.39
CA ILE A 62 -11.13 1.64 1.80
C ILE A 62 -12.42 1.58 2.61
N GLN A 63 -13.46 2.34 2.23
CA GLN A 63 -14.73 2.39 2.96
C GLN A 63 -15.46 1.04 3.02
N ASN A 64 -15.31 0.20 1.99
CA ASN A 64 -15.87 -1.15 1.97
C ASN A 64 -15.00 -2.18 2.71
N ALA A 65 -13.78 -1.83 3.13
CA ALA A 65 -12.84 -2.77 3.69
C ALA A 65 -13.32 -3.48 4.98
N PRO A 66 -13.97 -2.78 5.95
CA PRO A 66 -14.43 -3.41 7.19
C PRO A 66 -15.40 -4.58 7.01
N LYS A 67 -16.03 -4.71 5.83
CA LYS A 67 -16.96 -5.80 5.53
C LYS A 67 -16.27 -7.15 5.35
N LYS A 68 -14.98 -7.15 5.00
CA LYS A 68 -14.27 -8.38 4.57
C LYS A 68 -12.79 -8.47 4.98
N TYR A 69 -12.16 -7.37 5.38
CA TYR A 69 -10.73 -7.37 5.69
C TYR A 69 -10.46 -7.03 7.16
N ALA A 70 -9.37 -7.59 7.66
CA ALA A 70 -8.86 -7.33 9.00
C ALA A 70 -7.83 -6.19 9.04
N GLY A 71 -7.23 -5.83 7.90
CA GLY A 71 -6.21 -4.77 7.81
C GLY A 71 -5.96 -4.31 6.37
N ILE A 72 -5.34 -3.14 6.24
CA ILE A 72 -5.04 -2.50 4.95
C ILE A 72 -3.54 -2.26 4.83
N ILE A 73 -2.96 -2.63 3.69
CA ILE A 73 -1.65 -2.15 3.26
C ILE A 73 -1.88 -1.22 2.08
N ILE A 74 -1.37 0.00 2.13
CA ILE A 74 -1.56 0.97 1.07
C ILE A 74 -0.23 1.56 0.61
N ASN A 75 0.00 1.55 -0.70
CA ASN A 75 0.95 2.44 -1.33
C ASN A 75 0.17 3.53 -2.07
N PRO A 76 0.01 4.72 -1.47
CA PRO A 76 -0.86 5.75 -2.05
C PRO A 76 -0.17 6.48 -3.23
N ALA A 77 1.10 6.16 -3.52
CA ALA A 77 1.91 6.83 -4.53
C ALA A 77 1.85 8.35 -4.37
N ALA A 78 1.52 9.09 -5.43
CA ALA A 78 1.41 10.54 -5.39
C ALA A 78 0.27 11.04 -4.48
N CYS A 79 -0.79 10.26 -4.29
CA CYS A 79 -1.94 10.66 -3.46
C CYS A 79 -1.55 10.84 -2.00
N SER A 80 -0.46 10.22 -1.54
CA SER A 80 0.07 10.42 -0.19
C SER A 80 0.27 11.90 0.10
N HIS A 81 0.70 12.68 -0.89
CA HIS A 81 1.07 14.08 -0.73
C HIS A 81 -0.10 15.06 -0.95
N THR A 82 -1.26 14.58 -1.41
CA THR A 82 -2.35 15.44 -1.88
C THR A 82 -3.72 15.08 -1.34
N SER A 83 -3.97 13.80 -1.01
CA SER A 83 -5.32 13.30 -0.72
C SER A 83 -5.58 13.28 0.79
N ILE A 84 -6.28 14.30 1.26
CA ILE A 84 -6.92 14.29 2.58
C ILE A 84 -8.06 13.27 2.59
N GLY A 85 -8.77 13.09 1.47
CA GLY A 85 -9.89 12.16 1.36
C GLY A 85 -9.52 10.69 1.63
N ILE A 86 -8.36 10.24 1.15
CA ILE A 86 -7.83 8.90 1.47
C ILE A 86 -7.48 8.81 2.96
N ALA A 87 -6.85 9.85 3.55
CA ALA A 87 -6.49 9.85 4.96
C ALA A 87 -7.73 9.79 5.87
N ASP A 88 -8.78 10.56 5.54
CA ASP A 88 -10.06 10.55 6.26
C ASP A 88 -10.76 9.19 6.12
N ALA A 89 -10.77 8.61 4.91
CA ALA A 89 -11.34 7.29 4.68
C ALA A 89 -10.62 6.21 5.51
N LEU A 90 -9.29 6.22 5.55
CA LEU A 90 -8.50 5.27 6.34
C LEU A 90 -8.77 5.44 7.85
N SER A 91 -8.88 6.68 8.32
CA SER A 91 -9.19 6.97 9.73
C SER A 91 -10.59 6.49 10.12
N ALA A 92 -11.56 6.63 9.22
CA ALA A 92 -12.96 6.31 9.48
C ALA A 92 -13.24 4.80 9.58
N VAL A 93 -12.43 3.95 8.95
CA VAL A 93 -12.71 2.51 8.85
C VAL A 93 -12.25 1.71 10.07
N GLY A 94 -11.41 2.29 10.93
CA GLY A 94 -10.98 1.66 12.19
C GLY A 94 -10.15 0.38 12.03
N LEU A 95 -9.61 0.12 10.83
CA LEU A 95 -8.73 -1.00 10.56
C LEU A 95 -7.26 -0.56 10.73
N PRO A 96 -6.35 -1.47 11.14
CA PRO A 96 -4.92 -1.18 11.10
C PRO A 96 -4.47 -0.96 9.64
N VAL A 97 -3.58 0.01 9.47
CA VAL A 97 -3.08 0.46 8.15
C VAL A 97 -1.57 0.49 8.16
N ILE A 98 -0.92 -0.11 7.15
CA ILE A 98 0.51 0.08 6.89
C ILE A 98 0.68 0.86 5.58
N GLU A 99 1.35 2.01 5.64
CA GLU A 99 1.73 2.78 4.46
C GLU A 99 3.05 2.25 3.88
N VAL A 100 3.10 2.08 2.57
CA VAL A 100 4.26 1.57 1.83
C VAL A 100 4.66 2.53 0.73
N HIS A 101 5.95 2.82 0.63
CA HIS A 101 6.57 3.51 -0.50
C HIS A 101 7.76 2.72 -1.02
N ILE A 102 7.74 2.37 -2.31
CA ILE A 102 8.85 1.64 -2.94
C ILE A 102 10.16 2.45 -2.83
N SER A 103 10.11 3.74 -3.14
CA SER A 103 11.26 4.66 -3.03
C SER A 103 11.32 5.34 -1.67
N ASN A 104 12.50 5.82 -1.27
CA ASN A 104 12.63 6.69 -0.10
C ASN A 104 12.09 8.08 -0.46
N ILE A 105 10.89 8.43 0.03
CA ILE A 105 10.26 9.72 -0.27
C ILE A 105 11.00 10.91 0.36
N PHE A 106 11.77 10.70 1.42
CA PHE A 106 12.55 11.74 2.11
C PHE A 106 13.89 12.04 1.43
N ALA A 107 14.30 11.22 0.47
CA ALA A 107 15.47 11.48 -0.38
C ALA A 107 15.10 12.24 -1.67
N ARG A 108 13.84 12.63 -1.81
CA ARG A 108 13.28 13.24 -3.03
C ARG A 108 12.97 14.72 -2.82
N GLU A 109 12.17 15.29 -3.71
CA GLU A 109 11.76 16.69 -3.62
C GLU A 109 10.96 16.95 -2.34
N THR A 110 11.11 18.14 -1.76
CA THR A 110 10.53 18.49 -0.45
C THR A 110 9.01 18.33 -0.38
N PHE A 111 8.30 18.50 -1.50
CA PHE A 111 6.85 18.28 -1.55
C PHE A 111 6.45 16.81 -1.34
N ARG A 112 7.39 15.86 -1.42
CA ARG A 112 7.16 14.43 -1.15
C ARG A 112 7.42 14.03 0.29
N HIS A 113 7.98 14.94 1.09
CA HIS A 113 8.28 14.65 2.50
C HIS A 113 7.02 14.65 3.36
N HIS A 114 5.94 15.29 2.89
CA HIS A 114 4.66 15.30 3.57
C HIS A 114 3.75 14.20 3.02
N SER A 115 3.23 13.35 3.90
CA SER A 115 2.18 12.39 3.58
C SER A 115 0.99 12.65 4.51
N TYR A 116 -0.20 12.78 3.94
CA TYR A 116 -1.47 12.80 4.67
C TYR A 116 -1.86 11.42 5.20
N VAL A 117 -1.29 10.34 4.63
CA VAL A 117 -1.55 8.96 5.06
C VAL A 117 -0.70 8.59 6.28
N SER A 118 0.53 9.07 6.39
CA SER A 118 1.45 8.68 7.48
C SER A 118 0.89 8.93 8.89
N PRO A 119 0.21 10.07 9.19
CA PRO A 119 -0.35 10.32 10.51
C PRO A 119 -1.48 9.36 10.93
N VAL A 120 -2.14 8.72 9.95
CA VAL A 120 -3.30 7.83 10.19
C VAL A 120 -2.94 6.35 10.05
N ALA A 121 -1.71 6.05 9.62
CA ALA A 121 -1.20 4.69 9.51
C ALA A 121 -0.62 4.20 10.85
N SER A 122 -0.73 2.89 11.10
CA SER A 122 -0.06 2.21 12.21
C SER A 122 1.46 2.19 12.05
N GLY A 123 1.96 2.25 10.81
CA GLY A 123 3.38 2.32 10.49
C GLY A 123 3.62 2.68 9.04
N VAL A 124 4.83 3.16 8.75
CA VAL A 124 5.26 3.58 7.42
C VAL A 124 6.55 2.85 7.06
N ILE A 125 6.57 2.25 5.86
CA ILE A 125 7.73 1.57 5.30
C ILE A 125 8.07 2.27 3.99
N CYS A 126 9.26 2.88 3.89
CA CYS A 126 9.68 3.56 2.67
C CYS A 126 11.12 3.22 2.27
N GLY A 127 11.39 3.19 0.97
CA GLY A 127 12.74 3.07 0.43
C GLY A 127 13.34 1.68 0.39
N LEU A 128 12.56 0.63 0.69
CA LEU A 128 13.01 -0.76 0.66
C LEU A 128 12.65 -1.48 -0.65
N GLY A 129 12.28 -0.72 -1.68
CA GLY A 129 11.83 -1.28 -2.95
C GLY A 129 10.58 -2.17 -2.80
N PRO A 130 10.40 -3.15 -3.69
CA PRO A 130 9.34 -4.16 -3.60
C PRO A 130 9.27 -4.90 -2.27
N THR A 131 10.41 -5.11 -1.60
CA THR A 131 10.48 -5.83 -0.31
C THR A 131 9.75 -5.09 0.81
N GLY A 132 9.49 -3.78 0.65
CA GLY A 132 8.63 -3.03 1.57
C GLY A 132 7.25 -3.67 1.76
N TYR A 133 6.66 -4.28 0.72
CA TYR A 133 5.39 -4.99 0.82
C TYR A 133 5.51 -6.26 1.67
N THR A 134 6.61 -7.01 1.55
CA THR A 134 6.87 -8.18 2.40
C THR A 134 6.90 -7.80 3.87
N HIS A 135 7.61 -6.72 4.21
CA HIS A 135 7.66 -6.21 5.57
C HIS A 135 6.29 -5.71 6.05
N ALA A 136 5.52 -5.07 5.17
CA ALA A 136 4.17 -4.62 5.49
C ALA A 136 3.21 -5.78 5.78
N ILE A 137 3.30 -6.89 5.02
CA ILE A 137 2.50 -8.11 5.27
C ILE A 137 2.86 -8.70 6.61
N ASN A 138 4.14 -8.77 6.94
CA ASN A 138 4.56 -9.28 8.24
C ASN A 138 4.06 -8.39 9.39
N ALA A 139 4.22 -7.07 9.25
CA ALA A 139 3.78 -6.11 10.26
C ALA A 139 2.26 -6.12 10.45
N ILE A 140 1.47 -6.14 9.37
CA ILE A 140 0.01 -6.16 9.49
C ILE A 140 -0.46 -7.47 10.11
N GLY A 141 0.19 -8.61 9.83
CA GLY A 141 -0.12 -9.91 10.43
C GLY A 141 0.00 -9.93 11.95
N GLU A 142 0.92 -9.14 12.52
CA GLU A 142 1.09 -8.98 13.97
C GLU A 142 0.03 -8.04 14.58
N LEU A 143 -0.54 -7.12 13.80
CA LEU A 143 -1.53 -6.15 14.24
C LEU A 143 -2.96 -6.70 14.24
N ILE A 144 -3.24 -7.77 13.47
CA ILE A 144 -4.60 -8.27 13.23
C ILE A 144 -4.95 -9.51 13.99
#